data_AF-A0A8B8IL62-F1
#
_entry.id   AF-A0A8B8IL62-F1
#
_cell.length_a   1.000
_cell.length_b   1.000
_cell.length_c   1.000
_cell.angle_alpha   90.00
_cell.angle_beta   90.00
_cell.angle_gamma   90.00
#
_symmetry.space_group_name_H-M   'P 1'
#
loop_
_entity.id
_entity.type
_entity.pdbx_description
1 polymer ?
#
loop_
_entity_poly.entity_id
_entity_poly.type
_entity_poly.pdbx_seq_one_letter_code
_entity_poly.pdbx_strand_id
1 'polypeptide(L)'
;MTDNDNVNMELLDVRKRKRRPFSSTEKTLIYNTYNALRRSCPLETANNEVARNVGQSMGIHWKSVLSIVSELSVNAEPSSPKKKRPRPTADQKIDEFTKCALRRKVYFYYSNNENPTLDKILSKINEDVDLPIFSRTTLHRILKALGFKYTTTGTKSLLLVKPEIIL
;
A
#
# COMPACT_ATOMS: atom_id res chain seq x y z
N MET A 1 -0.91 -61.30 -12.47
CA MET A 1 0.56 -61.18 -12.49
C MET A 1 0.90 -60.35 -13.71
N THR A 2 1.08 -59.04 -13.61
CA THR A 2 1.78 -58.27 -12.58
C THR A 2 0.95 -57.13 -12.00
N ASP A 3 1.02 -57.05 -10.67
CA ASP A 3 0.54 -55.99 -9.77
C ASP A 3 0.97 -54.60 -10.28
N ASN A 4 0.07 -53.62 -10.40
CA ASN A 4 -0.47 -52.78 -9.32
C ASN A 4 0.59 -52.09 -8.44
N ASP A 5 1.66 -51.59 -9.05
CA ASP A 5 2.50 -50.56 -8.43
C ASP A 5 1.90 -49.18 -8.70
N ASN A 6 0.75 -48.94 -8.06
CA ASN A 6 0.35 -47.59 -7.68
C ASN A 6 1.42 -47.09 -6.69
N VAL A 7 2.51 -46.55 -7.24
CA VAL A 7 3.51 -45.81 -6.48
C VAL A 7 2.76 -44.61 -5.93
N ASN A 8 2.21 -44.79 -4.73
CA ASN A 8 2.00 -43.75 -3.76
C ASN A 8 3.34 -43.02 -3.64
N MET A 9 3.55 -42.03 -4.50
CA MET A 9 4.41 -40.89 -4.22
C MET A 9 3.77 -40.26 -2.99
N GLU A 10 4.17 -40.76 -1.82
CA GLU A 10 4.01 -40.10 -0.54
C GLU A 10 4.30 -38.63 -0.79
N LEU A 11 3.24 -37.83 -0.85
CA LEU A 11 3.35 -36.39 -0.76
C LEU A 11 3.94 -36.16 0.62
N LEU A 12 5.27 -36.05 0.69
CA LEU A 12 5.96 -35.57 1.87
C LEU A 12 5.16 -34.38 2.36
N ASP A 13 4.65 -34.45 3.60
CA ASP A 13 3.86 -33.38 4.21
C ASP A 13 4.80 -32.20 4.49
N VAL A 14 5.18 -31.51 3.42
CA VAL A 14 6.08 -30.37 3.49
C VAL A 14 5.28 -29.26 4.10
N ARG A 15 5.54 -28.99 5.38
CA ARG A 15 4.94 -27.91 6.15
C ARG A 15 4.88 -26.64 5.30
N LYS A 16 3.66 -26.20 4.97
CA LYS A 16 3.43 -25.03 4.12
C LYS A 16 4.11 -23.80 4.72
N ARG A 17 4.92 -23.11 3.92
CA ARG A 17 5.59 -21.86 4.31
C ARG A 17 4.59 -20.79 4.74
N LYS A 18 4.88 -20.08 5.84
CA LYS A 18 4.11 -18.88 6.25
C LYS A 18 4.16 -17.80 5.16
N ARG A 19 3.03 -17.11 4.90
CA ARG A 19 2.94 -16.07 3.86
C ARG A 19 3.84 -14.87 4.20
N ARG A 20 5.02 -14.83 3.61
CA ARG A 20 5.98 -13.72 3.68
C ARG A 20 6.76 -13.62 2.36
N PRO A 21 7.25 -12.43 1.99
CA PRO A 21 8.09 -12.28 0.81
C PRO A 21 9.34 -13.17 0.87
N PHE A 22 9.87 -13.53 -0.30
CA PHE A 22 11.14 -14.25 -0.39
C PHE A 22 12.32 -13.31 -0.12
N SER A 23 13.28 -13.75 0.69
CA SER A 23 14.55 -13.03 0.82
C SER A 23 15.38 -13.14 -0.47
N SER A 24 16.38 -12.27 -0.62
CA SER A 24 17.31 -12.34 -1.76
C SER A 24 17.97 -13.72 -1.86
N THR A 25 18.48 -14.24 -0.74
CA THR A 25 19.10 -15.57 -0.67
C THR A 25 18.14 -16.70 -1.04
N GLU A 26 16.89 -16.64 -0.56
CA GLU A 26 15.85 -17.63 -0.91
C GLU A 26 15.58 -17.61 -2.42
N LYS A 27 15.49 -16.43 -3.04
CA LYS A 27 15.29 -16.29 -4.49
C LYS A 27 16.46 -16.87 -5.29
N THR A 28 17.70 -16.60 -4.88
CA THR A 28 18.89 -17.16 -5.51
C THR A 28 18.91 -18.69 -5.41
N LEU A 29 18.58 -19.25 -4.25
CA LEU A 29 18.51 -20.70 -4.07
C LEU A 29 17.46 -21.33 -4.98
N ILE A 30 16.27 -20.75 -5.06
CA ILE A 30 15.18 -21.21 -5.93
C ILE A 30 15.60 -21.14 -7.41
N TYR A 31 16.27 -20.06 -7.82
CA TYR A 31 16.75 -19.91 -9.18
C TYR A 31 17.85 -20.91 -9.54
N ASN A 32 18.82 -21.10 -8.65
CA ASN A 32 19.93 -22.04 -8.86
C ASN A 32 19.43 -23.50 -8.90
N THR A 33 18.50 -23.87 -8.01
CA THR A 33 17.87 -25.20 -8.01
C THR A 33 17.06 -25.44 -9.27
N TYR A 34 16.28 -24.45 -9.73
CA TYR A 34 15.58 -24.52 -11.01
C TYR A 34 16.54 -24.72 -12.19
N ASN A 35 17.63 -23.95 -12.26
CA ASN A 35 18.61 -24.08 -13.33
C ASN A 35 19.37 -25.41 -13.30
N ALA A 36 19.68 -25.93 -12.11
CA ALA A 36 20.28 -27.25 -11.97
C ALA A 36 19.34 -28.33 -12.49
N LEU A 37 18.06 -28.32 -12.06
CA LEU A 37 17.07 -29.30 -12.51
C LEU A 37 16.80 -29.17 -14.01
N ARG A 38 16.71 -27.95 -14.53
CA ARG A 38 16.50 -27.69 -15.97
C ARG A 38 17.63 -28.23 -16.84
N ARG A 39 18.87 -28.24 -16.35
CA ARG A 39 20.03 -28.83 -17.05
C ARG A 39 20.00 -30.36 -17.04
N SER A 40 19.41 -30.97 -16.02
CA SER A 40 19.31 -32.42 -15.89
C SER A 40 18.10 -33.01 -16.59
N CYS A 41 17.07 -32.20 -16.89
CA CYS A 41 15.88 -32.64 -17.63
C CYS A 41 16.07 -32.53 -19.16
N PRO A 42 15.38 -33.37 -19.95
CA PRO A 42 15.29 -33.20 -21.40
C PRO A 42 14.81 -31.80 -21.80
N LEU A 43 15.25 -31.31 -22.97
CA LEU A 43 14.90 -29.97 -23.45
C LEU A 43 13.38 -29.79 -23.65
N GLU A 44 12.70 -30.86 -24.04
CA GLU A 44 11.26 -30.92 -24.30
C GLU A 44 10.40 -30.79 -23.04
N THR A 45 10.96 -31.02 -21.85
CA THR A 45 10.23 -30.88 -20.58
C THR A 45 9.66 -29.48 -20.47
N ALA A 46 8.39 -29.33 -20.09
CA ALA A 46 7.78 -28.03 -19.94
C ALA A 46 8.34 -27.28 -18.71
N ASN A 47 8.56 -25.97 -18.82
CA ASN A 47 9.01 -25.13 -17.69
C ASN A 47 8.11 -25.28 -16.43
N ASN A 48 6.80 -25.47 -16.65
CA ASN A 48 5.83 -25.66 -15.57
C ASN A 48 6.08 -26.96 -14.79
N GLU A 49 6.56 -28.00 -15.45
CA GLU A 49 6.85 -29.30 -14.84
C GLU A 49 8.13 -29.24 -14.00
N VAL A 50 9.19 -28.64 -14.53
CA VAL A 50 10.42 -28.33 -13.77
C VAL A 50 10.10 -27.48 -12.54
N ALA A 51 9.27 -26.44 -12.70
CA ALA A 51 8.84 -25.59 -11.60
C ALA A 51 7.96 -26.30 -10.56
N ARG A 52 7.16 -27.30 -10.97
CA ARG A 52 6.38 -28.15 -10.04
C ARG A 52 7.30 -29.02 -9.21
N ASN A 53 8.30 -29.65 -9.81
CA ASN A 53 9.26 -30.48 -9.10
C ASN A 53 10.06 -29.66 -8.09
N VAL A 54 10.59 -28.50 -8.50
CA VAL A 54 11.25 -27.55 -7.58
C VAL A 54 10.29 -27.10 -6.47
N GLY A 55 9.05 -26.78 -6.81
CA GLY A 55 8.03 -26.36 -5.86
C GLY A 55 7.71 -27.44 -4.82
N GLN A 56 7.54 -28.68 -5.25
CA GLN A 56 7.32 -29.83 -4.37
C GLN A 56 8.52 -30.05 -3.45
N SER A 57 9.74 -30.08 -3.99
CA SER A 57 10.97 -30.28 -3.19
C SER A 57 11.22 -29.17 -2.18
N MET A 58 10.88 -27.91 -2.50
CA MET A 58 11.13 -26.76 -1.63
C MET A 58 9.93 -26.34 -0.77
N GLY A 59 8.76 -26.98 -0.91
CA GLY A 59 7.53 -26.58 -0.21
C GLY A 59 6.96 -25.23 -0.66
N ILE A 60 7.14 -24.90 -1.95
CA ILE A 60 6.75 -23.62 -2.55
C ILE A 60 5.79 -23.88 -3.72
N HIS A 61 4.83 -22.97 -3.93
CA HIS A 61 3.96 -23.09 -5.08
C HIS A 61 4.72 -22.85 -6.40
N TRP A 62 4.53 -23.70 -7.41
CA TRP A 62 5.26 -23.64 -8.70
C TRP A 62 5.18 -22.28 -9.40
N LYS A 63 4.05 -21.55 -9.28
CA LYS A 63 3.93 -20.17 -9.82
C LYS A 63 4.93 -19.20 -9.19
N SER A 64 5.27 -19.38 -7.90
CA SER A 64 6.29 -18.55 -7.23
C SER A 64 7.69 -18.86 -7.77
N VAL A 65 7.98 -20.12 -8.08
CA VAL A 65 9.24 -20.50 -8.75
C VAL A 65 9.36 -19.79 -10.09
N LEU A 66 8.33 -19.88 -10.95
CA LEU A 66 8.33 -19.20 -12.25
C LEU A 66 8.46 -17.67 -12.13
N SER A 67 7.75 -17.07 -11.18
CA SER A 67 7.85 -15.63 -10.92
C SER A 67 9.27 -15.22 -10.55
N ILE A 68 9.96 -16.01 -9.73
CA ILE A 68 11.35 -15.76 -9.32
C ILE A 68 12.29 -15.96 -10.51
N VAL A 69 12.09 -17.03 -11.30
CA VAL A 69 12.88 -17.28 -12.52
C VAL A 69 12.75 -16.11 -13.49
N SER A 70 11.54 -15.60 -13.74
CA SER A 70 11.34 -14.43 -14.59
C SER A 70 11.94 -13.14 -14.02
N GLU A 71 11.93 -12.97 -12.69
CA GLU A 71 12.53 -11.81 -12.03
C GLU A 71 14.06 -11.82 -12.22
N LEU A 72 14.69 -12.98 -12.02
CA LEU A 72 16.15 -13.13 -12.08
C LEU A 72 16.70 -13.35 -13.49
N SER A 73 15.88 -13.80 -14.44
CA SER A 73 16.29 -13.84 -15.85
C SER A 73 16.40 -12.44 -16.45
N VAL A 74 15.59 -11.50 -15.94
CA VAL A 74 15.62 -10.08 -16.36
C VAL A 74 16.63 -9.29 -15.55
N ASN A 75 16.74 -9.56 -14.25
CA ASN A 75 17.66 -8.86 -13.34
C ASN A 75 18.70 -9.86 -12.81
N ALA A 76 19.99 -9.63 -13.05
CA ALA A 76 21.04 -10.53 -12.57
C ALA A 76 21.08 -10.71 -11.04
N GLU A 77 20.49 -9.76 -10.28
CA GLU A 77 20.45 -9.79 -8.82
C GLU A 77 19.02 -9.87 -8.26
N PRO A 78 18.80 -10.68 -7.22
CA PRO A 78 17.50 -10.81 -6.58
C PRO A 78 17.10 -9.50 -5.85
N SER A 79 15.97 -8.91 -6.23
CA SER A 79 15.52 -7.67 -5.61
C SER A 79 14.76 -7.94 -4.32
N SER A 80 15.10 -7.21 -3.25
CA SER A 80 14.32 -7.24 -2.01
C SER A 80 13.07 -6.37 -2.13
N PRO A 81 11.92 -6.79 -1.55
CA PRO A 81 10.75 -5.93 -1.50
C PRO A 81 11.07 -4.60 -0.83
N LYS A 82 10.93 -3.50 -1.57
CA LYS A 82 11.14 -2.15 -1.03
C LYS A 82 9.96 -1.78 -0.13
N LYS A 83 10.26 -1.30 1.09
CA LYS A 83 9.24 -0.67 1.94
C LYS A 83 8.70 0.56 1.20
N LYS A 84 7.38 0.61 0.97
CA LYS A 84 6.74 1.81 0.40
C LYS A 84 6.87 2.93 1.44
N ARG A 85 7.39 4.09 1.01
CA ARG A 85 7.40 5.28 1.86
C ARG A 85 5.95 5.66 2.23
N PRO A 86 5.68 6.11 3.47
CA PRO A 86 4.38 6.65 3.81
C PRO A 86 4.04 7.78 2.83
N ARG A 87 2.80 7.81 2.32
CA ARG A 87 2.35 8.93 1.49
C ARG A 87 2.14 10.14 2.39
N PRO A 88 2.62 11.33 2.01
CA PRO A 88 2.38 12.53 2.79
C PRO A 88 0.88 12.82 2.88
N THR A 89 0.43 13.19 4.07
CA THR A 89 -0.97 13.55 4.33
C THR A 89 -1.31 14.92 3.73
N ALA A 90 -2.59 15.26 3.65
CA ALA A 90 -3.03 16.51 3.01
C ALA A 90 -2.47 17.76 3.69
N ASP A 91 -2.31 17.73 5.01
CA ASP A 91 -1.72 18.78 5.85
C ASP A 91 -0.19 18.91 5.67
N GLN A 92 0.50 17.83 5.33
CA GLN A 92 1.94 17.84 5.04
C GLN A 92 2.27 18.43 3.66
N LYS A 93 1.27 18.52 2.77
CA LYS A 93 1.43 19.06 1.42
C LYS A 93 1.22 20.58 1.33
N ILE A 94 0.72 21.20 2.39
CA ILE A 94 0.42 22.63 2.43
C ILE A 94 1.43 23.35 3.30
N ASP A 95 1.80 24.56 2.89
CA ASP A 95 2.71 25.42 3.64
C ASP A 95 2.02 26.05 4.86
N GLU A 96 2.82 26.54 5.82
CA GLU A 96 2.31 27.15 7.05
C GLU A 96 1.52 28.43 6.76
N PHE A 97 1.90 29.20 5.73
CA PHE A 97 1.13 30.36 5.29
C PHE A 97 -0.33 29.99 4.96
N THR A 98 -0.51 28.93 4.17
CA THR A 98 -1.83 28.44 3.79
C THR A 98 -2.62 27.95 5.01
N LYS A 99 -1.96 27.25 5.94
CA LYS A 99 -2.60 26.82 7.21
C LYS A 99 -3.07 28.01 8.03
N CYS A 100 -2.26 29.05 8.15
CA CYS A 100 -2.63 30.30 8.82
C CYS A 100 -3.79 31.02 8.14
N ALA A 101 -3.81 31.04 6.80
CA ALA A 101 -4.95 31.59 6.05
C ALA A 101 -6.24 30.80 6.30
N LEU A 102 -6.19 29.47 6.30
CA LEU A 102 -7.33 28.60 6.62
C LEU A 102 -7.87 28.87 8.03
N ARG A 103 -6.98 28.97 9.03
CA ARG A 103 -7.38 29.33 10.41
C ARG A 103 -8.09 30.68 10.44
N ARG A 104 -7.53 31.71 9.80
CA ARG A 104 -8.12 33.05 9.73
C ARG A 104 -9.51 33.05 9.08
N LYS A 105 -9.70 32.33 7.96
CA LYS A 105 -11.00 32.21 7.29
C LYS A 105 -12.05 31.54 8.19
N VAL A 106 -11.66 30.52 8.94
CA VAL A 106 -12.54 29.88 9.93
C VAL A 106 -12.91 30.87 11.03
N TYR A 107 -11.92 31.58 11.61
CA TYR A 107 -12.16 32.56 12.68
C TYR A 107 -13.04 33.73 12.25
N PHE A 108 -12.93 34.18 11.01
CA PHE A 108 -13.78 35.22 10.45
C PHE A 108 -15.28 34.90 10.60
N TYR A 109 -15.69 33.64 10.40
CA TYR A 109 -17.09 33.24 10.61
C TYR A 109 -17.51 33.36 12.08
N TYR A 110 -16.65 32.95 13.02
CA TYR A 110 -16.94 33.11 14.45
C TYR A 110 -17.02 34.56 14.88
N SER A 111 -16.11 35.42 14.40
CA SER A 111 -16.13 36.85 14.68
C SER A 111 -17.40 37.54 14.19
N ASN A 112 -18.00 37.03 13.12
CA ASN A 112 -19.26 37.52 12.56
C ASN A 112 -20.51 36.82 13.13
N ASN A 113 -20.38 36.00 14.18
CA ASN A 113 -21.46 35.17 14.73
C ASN A 113 -22.15 34.27 13.69
N GLU A 114 -21.43 33.88 12.63
CA GLU A 114 -21.90 32.95 11.62
C GLU A 114 -21.36 31.54 11.87
N ASN A 115 -22.20 30.53 11.62
CA ASN A 115 -21.76 29.14 11.75
C ASN A 115 -20.83 28.73 10.58
N PRO A 116 -19.56 28.37 10.87
CA PRO A 116 -18.63 27.90 9.85
C PRO A 116 -18.98 26.48 9.43
N THR A 117 -19.61 26.36 8.26
CA THR A 117 -19.77 25.07 7.58
C THR A 117 -18.63 24.84 6.60
N LEU A 118 -18.30 23.58 6.34
CA LEU A 118 -17.23 23.23 5.40
C LEU A 118 -17.46 23.80 3.99
N ASP A 119 -18.72 23.85 3.52
CA ASP A 119 -19.05 24.41 2.19
C ASP A 119 -18.79 25.92 2.13
N LYS A 120 -19.26 26.68 3.13
CA LYS A 120 -19.00 28.12 3.22
C LYS A 120 -17.51 28.43 3.20
N ILE A 121 -16.74 27.72 4.03
CA ILE A 121 -15.30 27.90 4.11
C ILE A 121 -14.64 27.54 2.76
N LEU A 122 -15.05 26.43 2.14
CA LEU A 122 -14.53 26.00 0.85
C LEU A 122 -14.77 27.03 -0.26
N SER A 123 -16.00 27.54 -0.38
CA SER A 123 -16.33 28.62 -1.32
C SER A 123 -15.44 29.83 -1.09
N LYS A 124 -15.29 30.27 0.17
CA LYS A 124 -14.53 31.48 0.46
C LYS A 124 -13.02 31.36 0.27
N ILE A 125 -12.49 30.14 0.38
CA ILE A 125 -11.08 29.87 0.09
C ILE A 125 -10.86 29.79 -1.41
N ASN A 126 -11.74 29.10 -2.14
CA ASN A 126 -11.59 28.95 -3.59
C ASN A 126 -11.87 30.25 -4.37
N GLU A 127 -12.56 31.22 -3.76
CA GLU A 127 -12.68 32.61 -4.24
C GLU A 127 -11.39 33.43 -4.08
N ASP A 128 -10.49 33.02 -3.19
CA ASP A 128 -9.28 33.78 -2.83
C ASP A 128 -8.13 33.43 -3.78
N VAL A 129 -7.67 34.40 -4.57
CA VAL A 129 -6.64 34.19 -5.61
C VAL A 129 -5.28 33.83 -5.00
N ASP A 130 -5.04 34.24 -3.75
CA ASP A 130 -3.78 33.98 -3.04
C ASP A 130 -3.74 32.58 -2.42
N LEU A 131 -4.83 31.81 -2.50
CA LEU A 131 -4.93 30.47 -1.92
C LEU A 131 -5.11 29.39 -2.99
N PRO A 132 -4.53 28.19 -2.76
CA PRO A 132 -4.71 27.09 -3.68
C PRO A 132 -6.16 26.58 -3.63
N ILE A 133 -6.63 26.08 -4.76
CA ILE A 133 -7.97 25.48 -4.86
C ILE A 133 -7.98 24.14 -4.11
N PHE A 134 -8.93 23.99 -3.19
CA PHE A 134 -9.11 22.76 -2.44
C PHE A 134 -10.35 21.99 -2.89
N SER A 135 -10.31 20.66 -2.73
CA SER A 135 -11.52 19.84 -2.73
C SER A 135 -12.08 19.73 -1.30
N ARG A 136 -13.39 19.50 -1.20
CA ARG A 136 -14.10 19.34 0.09
C ARG A 136 -13.43 18.34 1.03
N THR A 137 -13.04 17.16 0.51
CA THR A 137 -12.39 16.11 1.30
C THR A 137 -11.00 16.51 1.78
N THR A 138 -10.25 17.26 0.96
CA THR A 138 -8.91 17.72 1.28
C THR A 138 -8.97 18.79 2.37
N LEU A 139 -9.86 19.77 2.21
CA LEU A 139 -10.10 20.80 3.22
C LEU A 139 -10.52 20.21 4.57
N HIS A 140 -11.45 19.24 4.57
CA HIS A 140 -11.86 18.55 5.79
C HIS A 140 -10.70 17.87 6.52
N ARG A 141 -9.82 17.16 5.79
CA ARG A 141 -8.64 16.50 6.36
C ARG A 141 -7.65 17.50 6.94
N ILE A 142 -7.41 18.60 6.22
CA ILE A 142 -6.53 19.67 6.67
C ILE A 142 -7.08 20.30 7.95
N LEU A 143 -8.35 20.71 7.98
CA LEU A 143 -8.95 21.34 9.16
C LEU A 143 -8.93 20.40 10.38
N LYS A 144 -9.18 19.10 10.17
CA LYS A 144 -9.04 18.10 11.22
C LYS A 144 -7.60 18.00 11.74
N ALA A 145 -6.61 18.04 10.86
CA ALA A 145 -5.19 18.04 11.24
C ALA A 145 -4.77 19.33 11.96
N LEU A 146 -5.39 20.47 11.63
CA LEU A 146 -5.21 21.74 12.34
C LEU A 146 -5.88 21.80 13.72
N GLY A 147 -6.58 20.74 14.12
CA GLY A 147 -7.21 20.63 15.45
C GLY A 147 -8.67 21.04 15.51
N PHE A 148 -9.30 21.41 14.38
CA PHE A 148 -10.73 21.70 14.34
C PHE A 148 -11.54 20.41 14.45
N LYS A 149 -12.60 20.46 15.26
CA LYS A 149 -13.56 19.35 15.42
C LYS A 149 -14.82 19.64 14.62
N TYR A 150 -15.45 18.61 14.09
CA TYR A 150 -16.77 18.74 13.48
C TYR A 150 -17.80 18.14 14.43
N THR A 151 -18.85 18.90 14.73
CA THR A 151 -20.00 18.43 15.50
C THR A 151 -21.26 18.61 14.67
N THR A 152 -22.17 17.66 14.73
CA THR A 152 -23.48 17.79 14.11
C THR A 152 -24.45 18.39 15.11
N THR A 153 -25.08 19.52 14.80
CA THR A 153 -26.25 20.01 15.53
C THR A 153 -27.47 19.77 14.65
N GLY A 154 -28.18 18.67 14.90
CA GLY A 154 -29.29 18.24 14.05
C GLY A 154 -28.85 17.96 12.61
N THR A 155 -29.36 18.74 11.65
CA THR A 155 -29.13 18.55 10.20
C THR A 155 -27.84 19.17 9.66
N LYS A 156 -27.15 20.03 10.43
CA LYS A 156 -26.00 20.79 9.95
C LYS A 156 -24.71 20.40 10.69
N SER A 157 -23.64 20.18 9.93
CA SER A 157 -22.30 19.99 10.46
C SER A 157 -21.65 21.34 10.79
N LEU A 158 -21.44 21.60 12.08
CA LEU A 158 -20.69 22.72 12.60
C LEU A 158 -19.22 22.34 12.76
N LEU A 159 -18.34 23.24 12.35
CA LEU A 159 -16.95 23.20 12.79
C LEU A 159 -16.91 23.86 14.17
N LEU A 160 -16.22 23.25 15.15
CA LEU A 160 -15.92 23.81 16.47
C LEU A 160 -14.40 23.97 16.62
N VAL A 161 -13.98 25.14 17.08
CA VAL A 161 -12.59 25.40 17.49
C VAL A 161 -12.37 24.80 18.87
N LYS A 162 -11.22 24.15 19.10
CA LYS A 162 -10.79 23.84 20.47
C LYS A 162 -10.38 25.16 21.16
N PRO A 163 -10.80 25.42 22.42
CA PRO A 163 -10.40 26.63 23.14
C PRO A 163 -8.88 26.78 23.29
N GLU A 164 -8.11 25.69 23.21
CA GLU A 164 -6.63 25.68 23.27
C GLU A 164 -5.93 26.27 22.02
N ILE A 165 -6.65 26.61 20.95
CA ILE A 165 -6.09 27.19 19.70
C ILE A 165 -6.23 28.73 19.69
N ILE A 166 -6.73 29.31 20.78
CA ILE A 166 -6.77 30.76 21.00
C ILE A 166 -5.40 31.17 21.55
N LEU A 167 -4.50 31.58 20.66
CA LEU A 167 -3.27 32.31 20.96
C LEU A 167 -3.35 33.66 20.25
#